data_AF-A0A023B1G9-F1
#
_entry.id   AF-A0A023B1G9-F1
#
_cell.length_a   1.000
_cell.length_b   1.000
_cell.length_c   1.000
_cell.angle_alpha   90.00
_cell.angle_beta   90.00
_cell.angle_gamma   90.00
#
_symmetry.space_group_name_H-M   'P 1'
#
loop_
_entity.id
_entity.type
_entity.pdbx_description
1 polymer ?
#
loop_
_entity_poly.entity_id
_entity_poly.type
_entity_poly.pdbx_seq_one_letter_code
_entity_poly.pdbx_strand_id
1 'polypeptide(L)'
;MTAITGTFESPMRNATMDDWNNLNWVACGDTGGRILCTVGEDPLSNLVGHYFSVPFEFGFPTVWRTIVRNLKPDTCSFQCHTRDETEHLLMIRRGMASAKWAGIDLKDASEDELYQLGRQAHNLTTLSQTTGDCFEVDFASLMRHPLPWKRRYTLYQVTGFHIPAVKFATDHRLSLKKTRYRHDDYDLFCHVFKDENDAKQKLQEFWKHERMLS
;
A
#
# COMPACT_ATOMS: atom_id res chain seq x y z
N MET A 1 13.44 12.42 16.66
CA MET A 1 13.58 10.99 16.32
C MET A 1 14.30 10.94 14.99
N THR A 2 15.51 10.41 15.02
CA THR A 2 16.35 10.15 13.86
C THR A 2 15.53 9.36 12.86
N ALA A 3 15.40 9.85 11.63
CA ALA A 3 14.85 9.06 10.55
C ALA A 3 15.71 7.79 10.45
N ILE A 4 15.11 6.62 10.57
CA ILE A 4 15.80 5.37 10.26
C ILE A 4 15.93 5.37 8.74
N THR A 5 17.10 5.80 8.25
CA THR A 5 17.42 5.89 6.81
C THR A 5 17.93 4.56 6.26
N GLY A 6 17.47 3.44 6.80
CA GLY A 6 17.89 2.09 6.41
C GLY A 6 16.70 1.14 6.33
N THR A 7 16.76 0.20 5.40
CA THR A 7 15.81 -0.91 5.31
C THR A 7 15.93 -1.79 6.56
N PHE A 8 14.83 -2.01 7.26
CA PHE A 8 14.80 -2.98 8.36
C PHE A 8 14.55 -4.37 7.76
N GLU A 9 15.49 -5.28 7.98
CA GLU A 9 15.41 -6.66 7.52
C GLU A 9 15.50 -7.62 8.71
N SER A 10 14.63 -8.63 8.71
CA SER A 10 14.73 -9.76 9.64
C SER A 10 15.55 -10.88 9.01
N PRO A 11 16.35 -11.64 9.78
CA PRO A 11 16.98 -12.85 9.27
C PRO A 11 15.92 -13.86 8.80
N MET A 12 16.31 -14.70 7.82
CA MET A 12 15.53 -15.86 7.38
C MET A 12 15.28 -16.84 8.53
N ARG A 13 14.06 -17.36 8.63
CA ARG A 13 13.63 -18.28 9.69
C ARG A 13 12.64 -19.29 9.14
N ASN A 14 12.50 -20.43 9.83
CA ASN A 14 11.49 -21.42 9.51
C ASN A 14 10.10 -20.76 9.37
N ALA A 15 9.38 -21.13 8.32
CA ALA A 15 8.12 -20.50 7.99
C ALA A 15 6.94 -21.34 8.49
N THR A 16 6.47 -21.09 9.72
CA THR A 16 5.21 -21.70 10.21
C THR A 16 4.04 -20.71 10.18
N MET A 17 2.82 -21.25 10.33
CA MET A 17 1.58 -20.46 10.24
C MET A 17 1.51 -19.30 11.24
N ASP A 18 2.16 -19.43 12.40
CA ASP A 18 2.06 -18.49 13.51
C ASP A 18 3.35 -17.71 13.81
N ASP A 19 4.45 -17.99 13.09
CA ASP A 19 5.76 -17.36 13.33
C ASP A 19 5.76 -15.85 13.08
N TRP A 20 4.83 -15.33 12.28
CA TRP A 20 4.64 -13.90 12.08
C TRP A 20 4.45 -13.12 13.40
N ASN A 21 3.95 -13.76 14.47
CA ASN A 21 3.79 -13.15 15.79
C ASN A 21 5.14 -12.85 16.47
N ASN A 22 6.19 -13.60 16.10
CA ASN A 22 7.52 -13.50 16.70
C ASN A 22 8.44 -12.55 15.92
N LEU A 23 7.93 -11.95 14.84
CA LEU A 23 8.66 -11.03 13.97
C LEU A 23 8.34 -9.59 14.37
N ASN A 24 9.36 -8.75 14.55
CA ASN A 24 9.18 -7.34 14.87
C ASN A 24 8.92 -6.50 13.62
N TRP A 25 7.79 -6.71 12.97
CA TRP A 25 7.37 -5.99 11.75
C TRP A 25 6.70 -4.63 12.03
N VAL A 26 6.68 -4.19 13.29
CA VAL A 26 6.12 -2.88 13.70
C VAL A 26 6.82 -1.72 12.98
N ALA A 27 8.11 -1.86 12.69
CA ALA A 27 8.87 -0.87 11.92
C ALA A 27 8.34 -0.67 10.49
N CYS A 28 7.61 -1.65 9.94
CA CYS A 28 7.00 -1.58 8.62
C CYS A 28 5.58 -0.96 8.63
N GLY A 29 5.10 -0.49 9.78
CA GLY A 29 3.70 -0.02 9.92
C GLY A 29 3.34 1.11 8.94
N ASP A 30 4.27 2.03 8.71
CA ASP A 30 4.07 3.23 7.88
C ASP A 30 4.44 3.03 6.40
N THR A 31 5.28 2.05 6.09
CA THR A 31 5.86 1.86 4.74
C THR A 31 5.47 0.54 4.08
N GLY A 32 4.88 -0.37 4.86
CA GLY A 32 4.73 -1.75 4.45
C GLY A 32 6.06 -2.42 4.17
N GLY A 33 6.02 -3.47 3.37
CA GLY A 33 7.23 -4.22 3.04
C GLY A 33 6.98 -5.38 2.13
N ARG A 34 7.99 -6.24 2.03
CA ARG A 34 7.94 -7.51 1.32
C ARG A 34 8.38 -8.67 2.20
N ILE A 35 7.69 -9.79 2.07
CA ILE A 35 8.09 -11.08 2.60
C ILE A 35 8.92 -11.78 1.52
N LEU A 36 10.09 -12.29 1.90
CA LEU A 36 10.99 -13.02 1.02
C LEU A 36 11.03 -14.46 1.52
N CYS A 37 10.72 -15.44 0.68
CA CYS A 37 10.69 -16.85 1.08
C CYS A 37 11.47 -17.73 0.12
N THR A 38 12.09 -18.77 0.66
CA THR A 38 12.76 -19.83 -0.11
C THR A 38 11.78 -20.97 -0.38
N VAL A 39 11.53 -21.28 -1.65
CA VAL A 39 10.64 -22.37 -2.05
C VAL A 39 11.45 -23.47 -2.73
N GLY A 40 11.56 -24.65 -2.13
CA GLY A 40 12.29 -25.80 -2.72
C GLY A 40 13.78 -25.83 -2.40
N GLU A 41 14.50 -26.79 -3.02
CA GLU A 41 15.85 -27.20 -2.61
C GLU A 41 16.98 -26.22 -2.95
N ASP A 42 16.75 -25.29 -3.88
CA ASP A 42 17.70 -24.21 -4.20
C ASP A 42 17.23 -22.87 -3.61
N PRO A 43 17.86 -22.39 -2.53
CA PRO A 43 17.42 -21.20 -1.80
C PRO A 43 17.63 -19.88 -2.56
N LEU A 44 18.55 -19.84 -3.54
CA LEU A 44 18.93 -18.59 -4.23
C LEU A 44 18.19 -18.40 -5.56
N SER A 45 17.79 -19.48 -6.23
CA SER A 45 17.02 -19.40 -7.48
C SER A 45 15.50 -19.33 -7.27
N ASN A 46 15.00 -19.62 -6.06
CA ASN A 46 13.57 -19.67 -5.74
C ASN A 46 13.12 -18.65 -4.68
N LEU A 47 13.74 -17.47 -4.64
CA LEU A 47 13.32 -16.40 -3.75
C LEU A 47 12.05 -15.72 -4.30
N VAL A 48 10.91 -15.96 -3.67
CA VAL A 48 9.65 -15.30 -4.06
C VAL A 48 9.37 -14.15 -3.11
N GLY A 49 9.20 -12.94 -3.67
CA GLY A 49 8.85 -11.73 -2.95
C GLY A 49 7.36 -11.44 -2.98
N HIS A 50 6.76 -11.19 -1.82
CA HIS A 50 5.34 -10.85 -1.69
C HIS A 50 5.15 -9.59 -0.85
N TYR A 51 4.54 -8.58 -1.43
CA TYR A 51 4.28 -7.31 -0.76
C TYR A 51 3.14 -7.40 0.26
N PHE A 52 3.22 -6.58 1.30
CA PHE A 52 2.20 -6.45 2.34
C PHE A 52 2.09 -5.00 2.84
N SER A 53 0.91 -4.66 3.37
CA SER A 53 0.58 -3.29 3.82
C SER A 53 0.85 -2.27 2.70
N VAL A 54 1.03 -0.99 3.02
CA VAL A 54 1.19 0.12 2.07
C VAL A 54 2.06 -0.20 0.84
N PRO A 55 1.60 0.11 -0.39
CA PRO A 55 0.27 0.58 -0.79
C PRO A 55 -0.71 -0.57 -1.04
N PHE A 56 -0.49 -1.77 -0.54
CA PHE A 56 -1.32 -2.96 -0.79
C PHE A 56 -2.40 -3.17 0.28
N GLU A 57 -3.43 -3.94 -0.07
CA GLU A 57 -4.63 -4.15 0.75
C GLU A 57 -4.35 -5.00 2.01
N PHE A 58 -3.55 -6.06 1.87
CA PHE A 58 -3.40 -7.05 2.93
C PHE A 58 -2.17 -6.78 3.80
N GLY A 59 -2.37 -6.72 5.12
CA GLY A 59 -1.28 -6.58 6.09
C GLY A 59 -0.43 -7.83 6.26
N PHE A 60 0.72 -7.66 6.94
CA PHE A 60 1.75 -8.69 7.13
C PHE A 60 1.21 -10.06 7.58
N PRO A 61 0.36 -10.18 8.64
CA PRO A 61 -0.08 -11.49 9.11
C PRO A 61 -0.94 -12.25 8.08
N THR A 62 -1.74 -11.52 7.30
CA THR A 62 -2.61 -12.12 6.28
C THR A 62 -1.79 -12.66 5.12
N VAL A 63 -0.82 -11.87 4.64
CA VAL A 63 0.07 -12.27 3.53
C VAL A 63 0.95 -13.44 3.97
N TRP A 64 1.57 -13.36 5.15
CA TRP A 64 2.40 -14.45 5.71
C TRP A 64 1.68 -15.79 5.76
N ARG A 65 0.49 -15.83 6.38
CA ARG A 65 -0.31 -17.06 6.48
C ARG A 65 -0.69 -17.62 5.12
N THR A 66 -0.98 -16.74 4.16
CA THR A 66 -1.33 -17.13 2.80
C THR A 66 -0.15 -17.79 2.10
N ILE A 67 1.05 -17.22 2.25
CA ILE A 67 2.30 -17.81 1.72
C ILE A 67 2.55 -19.18 2.35
N VAL A 68 2.58 -19.27 3.69
CA VAL A 68 2.87 -20.53 4.38
C VAL A 68 1.87 -21.62 4.01
N ARG A 69 0.58 -21.28 3.92
CA ARG A 69 -0.48 -22.23 3.60
C ARG A 69 -0.38 -22.77 2.17
N ASN A 70 -0.09 -21.91 1.21
CA ASN A 70 -0.22 -22.26 -0.22
C ASN A 70 1.12 -22.62 -0.86
N LEU A 71 2.20 -21.91 -0.50
CA LEU A 71 3.52 -22.11 -1.08
C LEU A 71 4.40 -23.05 -0.25
N LYS A 72 4.08 -23.22 1.04
CA LYS A 72 4.82 -24.09 1.98
C LYS A 72 6.34 -23.90 1.90
N PRO A 73 6.86 -22.67 2.01
CA PRO A 73 8.29 -22.42 1.97
C PRO A 73 8.99 -23.01 3.20
N ASP A 74 10.29 -23.31 3.07
CA ASP A 74 11.10 -23.78 4.20
C ASP A 74 11.42 -22.62 5.16
N THR A 75 11.88 -21.50 4.58
CA THR A 75 12.24 -20.30 5.34
C THR A 75 11.68 -19.03 4.71
N CYS A 76 11.40 -18.05 5.55
CA CYS A 76 10.99 -16.72 5.15
C CYS A 76 11.66 -15.64 6.01
N SER A 77 11.82 -14.46 5.42
CA SER A 77 12.18 -13.21 6.07
C SER A 77 11.21 -12.10 5.64
N PHE A 78 11.44 -10.90 6.16
CA PHE A 78 10.76 -9.70 5.65
C PHE A 78 11.70 -8.51 5.64
N GLN A 79 11.38 -7.57 4.77
CA GLN A 79 12.06 -6.29 4.65
C GLN A 79 11.01 -5.17 4.59
N CYS A 80 11.15 -4.16 5.45
CA CYS A 80 10.33 -2.95 5.35
C CYS A 80 10.80 -2.10 4.17
N HIS A 81 9.87 -1.48 3.46
CA HIS A 81 10.22 -0.52 2.43
C HIS A 81 10.83 0.74 3.03
N THR A 82 11.67 1.41 2.24
CA THR A 82 12.00 2.82 2.50
C THR A 82 10.79 3.71 2.21
N ARG A 83 10.82 4.98 2.65
CA ARG A 83 9.77 5.93 2.29
C ARG A 83 9.70 6.17 0.79
N ASP A 84 10.84 6.33 0.15
CA ASP A 84 10.94 6.57 -1.29
C ASP A 84 10.38 5.38 -2.08
N GLU A 85 10.70 4.15 -1.66
CA GLU A 85 10.15 2.93 -2.25
C GLU A 85 8.62 2.84 -2.05
N THR A 86 8.13 3.19 -0.85
CA THR A 86 6.69 3.24 -0.56
C THR A 86 5.97 4.23 -1.47
N GLU A 87 6.51 5.44 -1.60
CA GLU A 87 5.93 6.48 -2.46
C GLU A 87 5.94 6.05 -3.92
N HIS A 88 7.05 5.45 -4.37
CA HIS A 88 7.18 4.94 -5.73
C HIS A 88 6.13 3.86 -6.04
N LEU A 89 6.00 2.85 -5.17
CA LEU A 89 5.00 1.79 -5.31
C LEU A 89 3.56 2.36 -5.27
N LEU A 90 3.31 3.36 -4.39
CA LEU A 90 2.01 4.01 -4.30
C LEU A 90 1.65 4.70 -5.62
N MET A 91 2.58 5.42 -6.23
CA MET A 91 2.35 6.07 -7.53
C MET A 91 2.12 5.05 -8.64
N ILE A 92 2.90 3.96 -8.71
CA ILE A 92 2.64 2.90 -9.70
C ILE A 92 1.22 2.35 -9.56
N ARG A 93 0.81 1.99 -8.34
CA ARG A 93 -0.52 1.45 -8.08
C ARG A 93 -1.63 2.46 -8.41
N ARG A 94 -1.41 3.74 -8.08
CA ARG A 94 -2.30 4.85 -8.45
C ARG A 94 -2.40 5.02 -9.97
N GLY A 95 -1.29 4.90 -10.69
CA GLY A 95 -1.24 4.94 -12.15
C GLY A 95 -2.05 3.80 -12.79
N MET A 96 -1.89 2.58 -12.27
CA MET A 96 -2.70 1.43 -12.71
C MET A 96 -4.21 1.67 -12.46
N ALA A 97 -4.56 2.18 -11.28
CA ALA A 97 -5.94 2.46 -10.93
C ALA A 97 -6.54 3.60 -11.77
N SER A 98 -5.79 4.67 -12.02
CA SER A 98 -6.24 5.82 -12.82
C SER A 98 -6.38 5.43 -14.29
N ALA A 99 -5.46 4.63 -14.83
CA ALA A 99 -5.53 4.12 -16.19
C ALA A 99 -6.80 3.31 -16.43
N LYS A 100 -7.06 2.32 -15.56
CA LYS A 100 -8.27 1.48 -15.65
C LYS A 100 -9.55 2.32 -15.63
N TRP A 101 -9.60 3.35 -14.78
CA TRP A 101 -10.75 4.23 -14.64
C TRP A 101 -10.92 5.21 -15.81
N ALA A 102 -9.82 5.69 -16.38
CA ALA A 102 -9.81 6.57 -17.53
C ALA A 102 -9.91 5.80 -18.87
N GLY A 103 -9.96 4.45 -18.86
CA GLY A 103 -9.99 3.65 -20.08
C GLY A 103 -8.69 3.72 -20.89
N ILE A 104 -7.56 3.86 -20.21
CA ILE A 104 -6.22 3.87 -20.80
C ILE A 104 -5.70 2.43 -20.89
N ASP A 105 -5.19 2.03 -22.06
CA ASP A 105 -4.51 0.76 -22.27
C ASP A 105 -3.07 0.84 -21.75
N LEU A 106 -2.75 -0.06 -20.82
CA LEU A 106 -1.43 -0.17 -20.19
C LEU A 106 -0.57 -1.28 -20.79
N LYS A 107 -0.97 -1.82 -21.95
CA LYS A 107 -0.15 -2.82 -22.62
C LYS A 107 1.25 -2.27 -22.88
N ASP A 108 2.26 -3.03 -22.45
CA ASP A 108 3.68 -2.69 -22.58
C ASP A 108 4.08 -1.40 -21.86
N ALA A 109 3.32 -0.99 -20.83
CA ALA A 109 3.70 0.08 -19.93
C ALA A 109 4.83 -0.38 -18.99
N SER A 110 5.90 0.41 -18.92
CA SER A 110 6.97 0.30 -17.94
C SER A 110 6.52 0.81 -16.56
N GLU A 111 7.26 0.43 -15.51
CA GLU A 111 7.02 0.93 -14.16
C GLU A 111 7.17 2.46 -14.07
N ASP A 112 8.13 3.04 -14.80
CA ASP A 112 8.34 4.49 -14.84
C ASP A 112 7.13 5.22 -15.45
N GLU A 113 6.58 4.71 -16.55
CA GLU A 113 5.37 5.28 -17.15
C GLU A 113 4.17 5.21 -16.20
N LEU A 114 4.00 4.07 -15.50
CA LEU A 114 2.95 3.91 -14.49
C LEU A 114 3.14 4.87 -13.31
N TYR A 115 4.38 5.05 -12.87
CA TYR A 115 4.75 6.00 -11.82
C TYR A 115 4.38 7.43 -12.22
N GLN A 116 4.75 7.88 -13.43
CA GLN A 116 4.41 9.23 -13.90
C GLN A 116 2.90 9.43 -14.04
N LEU A 117 2.18 8.43 -14.57
CA LEU A 117 0.73 8.48 -14.67
C LEU A 117 0.07 8.56 -13.27
N GLY A 118 0.60 7.84 -12.29
CA GLY A 118 0.17 7.92 -10.91
C GLY A 118 0.37 9.29 -10.29
N ARG A 119 1.53 9.91 -10.52
CA ARG A 119 1.80 11.30 -10.12
C ARG A 119 0.83 12.27 -10.76
N GLN A 120 0.53 12.10 -12.05
CA GLN A 120 -0.42 12.98 -12.72
C GLN A 120 -1.82 12.83 -12.13
N ALA A 121 -2.27 11.60 -11.86
CA ALA A 121 -3.52 11.36 -11.16
C ALA A 121 -3.54 12.02 -9.77
N HIS A 122 -2.46 11.90 -8.99
CA HIS A 122 -2.33 12.54 -7.69
C HIS A 122 -2.55 14.05 -7.77
N ASN A 123 -1.89 14.71 -8.71
CA ASN A 123 -2.00 16.17 -8.93
C ASN A 123 -3.41 16.62 -9.30
N LEU A 124 -4.20 15.76 -9.94
CA LEU A 124 -5.58 16.03 -10.34
C LEU A 124 -6.59 15.73 -9.22
N THR A 125 -6.25 14.84 -8.28
CA THR A 125 -7.11 14.55 -7.13
C THR A 125 -7.05 15.64 -6.08
N THR A 126 -8.15 15.78 -5.33
CA THR A 126 -8.20 16.60 -4.13
C THR A 126 -8.83 15.84 -2.98
N LEU A 127 -8.43 16.19 -1.75
CA LEU A 127 -9.03 15.67 -0.54
C LEU A 127 -10.49 16.15 -0.41
N SER A 128 -11.39 15.21 -0.22
CA SER A 128 -12.79 15.43 0.07
C SER A 128 -13.12 14.94 1.48
N GLN A 129 -14.03 15.66 2.13
CA GLN A 129 -14.63 15.23 3.40
C GLN A 129 -15.81 14.28 3.18
N THR A 130 -16.18 13.99 1.93
CA THR A 130 -17.29 13.10 1.60
C THR A 130 -16.90 11.64 1.85
N THR A 131 -17.87 10.84 2.32
CA THR A 131 -17.73 9.39 2.52
C THR A 131 -18.24 8.58 1.33
N GLY A 132 -18.50 9.25 0.20
CA GLY A 132 -19.06 8.68 -1.02
C GLY A 132 -18.05 7.87 -1.85
N ASP A 133 -18.26 7.84 -3.17
CA ASP A 133 -17.37 7.17 -4.10
C ASP A 133 -16.05 7.92 -4.18
N CYS A 134 -14.99 7.29 -3.66
CA CYS A 134 -13.65 7.84 -3.70
C CYS A 134 -12.89 7.19 -4.84
N PHE A 135 -12.11 8.01 -5.56
CA PHE A 135 -11.10 7.47 -6.45
C PHE A 135 -10.06 6.69 -5.64
N GLU A 136 -9.65 7.25 -4.51
CA GLU A 136 -8.69 6.67 -3.59
C GLU A 136 -9.11 6.94 -2.15
N VAL A 137 -9.00 5.93 -1.29
CA VAL A 137 -9.29 6.03 0.14
C VAL A 137 -8.03 5.67 0.90
N ASP A 138 -7.54 6.59 1.70
CA ASP A 138 -6.44 6.34 2.62
C ASP A 138 -6.95 6.22 4.04
N PHE A 139 -6.36 5.27 4.77
CA PHE A 139 -6.53 5.15 6.20
C PHE A 139 -5.39 5.87 6.92
N ALA A 140 -5.71 6.68 7.93
CA ALA A 140 -4.70 7.22 8.83
C ALA A 140 -5.07 6.87 10.27
N SER A 141 -4.14 6.31 11.02
CA SER A 141 -4.35 6.12 12.45
C SER A 141 -3.86 7.34 13.23
N LEU A 142 -4.66 7.75 14.21
CA LEU A 142 -4.26 8.65 15.28
C LEU A 142 -3.57 7.83 16.37
N MET A 143 -2.24 7.90 16.45
CA MET A 143 -1.62 7.56 17.73
C MET A 143 -1.92 8.69 18.72
N ARG A 144 -2.74 8.39 19.74
CA ARG A 144 -2.90 9.26 20.89
C ARG A 144 -1.55 9.38 21.58
N HIS A 145 -0.88 10.50 21.36
CA HIS A 145 0.28 10.85 22.16
C HIS A 145 -0.19 11.03 23.62
N PRO A 146 0.60 10.64 24.63
CA PRO A 146 0.25 10.86 26.04
C PRO A 146 0.10 12.35 26.43
N LEU A 147 0.41 13.28 25.51
CA LEU A 147 0.26 14.72 25.72
C LEU A 147 -0.87 15.24 24.83
N PRO A 148 -1.92 15.88 25.38
CA PRO A 148 -3.15 16.26 24.66
C PRO A 148 -2.94 17.16 23.42
N TRP A 149 -1.83 17.88 23.37
CA TRP A 149 -1.53 18.94 22.39
C TRP A 149 -0.63 18.49 21.23
N LYS A 150 -0.16 17.25 21.21
CA LYS A 150 0.65 16.71 20.08
C LYS A 150 -0.03 15.49 19.48
N ARG A 151 -1.09 15.69 18.70
CA ARG A 151 -1.59 14.62 17.83
C ARG A 151 -0.52 14.34 16.77
N ARG A 152 0.05 13.13 16.78
CA ARG A 152 0.84 12.62 15.66
C ARG A 152 -0.02 11.61 14.93
N TYR A 153 -0.28 11.87 13.66
CA TYR A 153 -0.85 10.88 12.76
C TYR A 153 0.26 9.88 12.44
N THR A 154 0.01 8.60 12.67
CA THR A 154 0.84 7.51 12.19
C THR A 154 0.00 6.83 11.12
N LEU A 155 0.32 7.16 9.88
CA LEU A 155 -0.45 6.75 8.72
C LEU A 155 -0.26 5.24 8.51
N TYR A 156 -1.19 4.43 9.03
CA TYR A 156 -1.37 3.07 8.53
C TYR A 156 -2.02 3.15 7.15
N GLN A 157 -1.22 3.34 6.10
CA GLN A 157 -1.72 3.61 4.74
C GLN A 157 -2.16 2.32 4.05
N VAL A 158 -3.24 1.70 4.51
CA VAL A 158 -3.96 0.83 3.58
C VAL A 158 -4.70 1.77 2.64
N THR A 159 -4.35 1.70 1.36
CA THR A 159 -4.96 2.51 0.31
C THR A 159 -5.93 1.65 -0.48
N GLY A 160 -7.17 2.08 -0.63
CA GLY A 160 -8.14 1.50 -1.57
C GLY A 160 -8.27 2.37 -2.81
N PHE A 161 -8.50 1.77 -3.98
CA PHE A 161 -8.84 2.52 -5.20
C PHE A 161 -10.23 2.11 -5.70
N HIS A 162 -11.02 3.07 -6.17
CA HIS A 162 -12.38 2.87 -6.71
C HIS A 162 -13.30 2.13 -5.73
N ILE A 163 -13.23 2.52 -4.47
CA ILE A 163 -14.01 1.90 -3.39
C ILE A 163 -14.67 3.00 -2.54
N PRO A 164 -15.96 2.87 -2.20
CA PRO A 164 -16.59 3.80 -1.27
C PRO A 164 -15.89 3.74 0.09
N ALA A 165 -15.67 4.90 0.72
CA ALA A 165 -14.97 4.97 2.01
C ALA A 165 -15.65 4.12 3.10
N VAL A 166 -16.98 4.07 3.12
CA VAL A 166 -17.77 3.27 4.07
C VAL A 166 -17.52 1.77 3.88
N LYS A 167 -17.47 1.31 2.63
CA LYS A 167 -17.20 -0.10 2.31
C LYS A 167 -15.77 -0.45 2.72
N PHE A 168 -14.81 0.40 2.33
CA PHE A 168 -13.40 0.22 2.69
C PHE A 168 -13.20 0.09 4.21
N ALA A 169 -13.83 0.98 4.99
CA ALA A 169 -13.80 0.93 6.45
C ALA A 169 -14.43 -0.34 7.03
N THR A 170 -15.52 -0.81 6.43
CA THR A 170 -16.23 -2.04 6.85
C THR A 170 -15.35 -3.27 6.62
N ASP A 171 -14.74 -3.37 5.44
CA ASP A 171 -13.88 -4.49 5.04
C ASP A 171 -12.64 -4.59 5.96
N HIS A 172 -12.11 -3.44 6.38
CA HIS A 172 -10.93 -3.38 7.25
C HIS A 172 -11.25 -3.44 8.76
N ARG A 173 -12.52 -3.32 9.16
CA ARG A 173 -12.93 -3.24 10.57
C ARG A 173 -12.42 -4.39 11.42
N LEU A 174 -12.45 -5.62 10.90
CA LEU A 174 -12.00 -6.81 11.65
C LEU A 174 -10.48 -6.83 11.85
N SER A 175 -9.73 -6.40 10.84
CA SER A 175 -8.28 -6.25 10.90
C SER A 175 -7.90 -5.17 11.92
N LEU A 176 -8.60 -4.04 11.93
CA LEU A 176 -8.41 -2.94 12.87
C LEU A 176 -8.73 -3.30 14.33
N LYS A 177 -9.79 -4.09 14.55
CA LYS A 177 -10.12 -4.59 15.90
C LYS A 177 -9.04 -5.49 16.48
N LYS A 178 -8.40 -6.34 15.66
CA LYS A 178 -7.34 -7.25 16.12
C LYS A 178 -6.08 -6.50 16.55
N THR A 179 -5.82 -5.33 15.96
CA THR A 179 -4.67 -4.48 16.29
C THR A 179 -4.96 -3.50 17.43
N ARG A 180 -6.09 -3.64 18.14
CA ARG A 180 -6.54 -2.80 19.28
C ARG A 180 -6.81 -1.33 18.93
N TYR A 181 -6.95 -0.97 17.65
CA TYR A 181 -7.40 0.37 17.27
C TYR A 181 -8.91 0.52 17.55
N ARG A 182 -9.30 1.62 18.21
CA ARG A 182 -10.71 1.99 18.35
C ARG A 182 -11.17 2.73 17.10
N HIS A 183 -12.48 2.76 16.87
CA HIS A 183 -13.07 3.51 15.76
C HIS A 183 -12.70 5.00 15.79
N ASP A 184 -12.48 5.55 16.98
CA ASP A 184 -12.09 6.96 17.18
C ASP A 184 -10.58 7.20 16.98
N ASP A 185 -9.80 6.15 16.69
CA ASP A 185 -8.34 6.21 16.54
C ASP A 185 -7.93 6.21 15.06
N TYR A 186 -8.86 6.45 14.14
CA TYR A 186 -8.55 6.58 12.72
C TYR A 186 -9.43 7.58 11.96
N ASP A 187 -8.83 8.18 10.94
CA ASP A 187 -9.46 9.03 9.95
C ASP A 187 -9.40 8.36 8.57
N LEU A 188 -10.42 8.60 7.75
CA LEU A 188 -10.46 8.20 6.35
C LEU A 188 -10.28 9.44 5.49
N PHE A 189 -9.36 9.37 4.54
CA PHE A 189 -9.13 10.43 3.57
C PHE A 189 -9.64 9.97 2.21
N CYS A 190 -10.65 10.67 1.69
CA CYS A 190 -11.23 10.39 0.38
C CYS A 190 -10.62 11.33 -0.64
N HIS A 191 -9.89 10.78 -1.61
CA HIS A 191 -9.37 11.51 -2.75
C HIS A 191 -10.35 11.38 -3.91
N VAL A 192 -10.74 12.51 -4.49
CA VAL A 192 -11.69 12.60 -5.59
C VAL A 192 -11.17 13.52 -6.69
N PHE A 193 -11.64 13.32 -7.92
CA PHE A 193 -11.49 14.30 -8.98
C PHE A 193 -12.60 15.35 -8.86
N LYS A 194 -12.26 16.63 -8.94
CA LYS A 194 -13.27 17.71 -8.89
C LYS A 194 -14.23 17.65 -10.07
N ASP A 195 -13.69 17.34 -11.25
CA ASP A 195 -14.42 17.07 -12.48
C ASP A 195 -13.87 15.77 -13.05
N GLU A 196 -14.69 14.71 -13.02
CA GLU A 196 -14.27 13.39 -13.47
C GLU A 196 -13.97 13.35 -14.97
N ASN A 197 -14.74 14.06 -15.79
CA ASN A 197 -14.59 14.00 -17.24
C ASN A 197 -13.31 14.74 -17.67
N ASP A 198 -13.08 15.93 -17.11
CA ASP A 198 -11.85 16.69 -17.32
C ASP A 198 -10.62 15.89 -16.86
N ALA A 199 -10.69 15.25 -15.69
CA ALA A 199 -9.59 14.43 -15.19
C ALA A 199 -9.30 13.21 -16.09
N LYS A 200 -10.33 12.50 -16.59
CA LYS A 200 -10.14 11.40 -17.55
C LYS A 200 -9.46 11.89 -18.82
N GLN A 201 -9.94 12.99 -19.39
CA GLN A 201 -9.37 13.55 -20.60
C GLN A 201 -7.90 13.94 -20.40
N LYS A 202 -7.58 14.63 -19.29
CA LYS A 202 -6.19 15.02 -18.97
C LYS A 202 -5.26 13.82 -18.77
N LEU A 203 -5.73 12.74 -18.15
CA LEU A 203 -4.94 11.52 -18.00
C LEU A 203 -4.70 10.84 -19.35
N GLN A 204 -5.72 10.79 -20.22
CA GLN A 204 -5.59 10.21 -21.56
C GLN A 204 -4.63 11.04 -22.45
N GLU A 205 -4.72 12.36 -22.40
CA GLU A 205 -3.82 13.27 -23.12
C GLU A 205 -2.38 13.15 -22.61
N PHE A 206 -2.20 13.13 -21.29
CA PHE A 206 -0.91 12.88 -20.66
C PHE A 206 -0.30 11.55 -21.13
N TRP A 207 -1.07 10.46 -21.07
CA TRP A 207 -0.59 9.14 -21.48
C TRP A 207 -0.17 9.09 -22.95
N LYS A 208 -0.96 9.70 -23.84
CA LYS A 208 -0.58 9.81 -25.26
C LYS A 208 0.74 10.55 -25.45
N HIS A 209 0.98 11.60 -24.66
CA HIS A 209 2.23 12.36 -24.72
C HIS A 209 3.43 11.54 -24.24
N GLU A 210 3.33 10.89 -23.07
CA GLU A 210 4.40 10.05 -22.53
C GLU A 210 4.80 8.94 -23.50
N ARG A 211 3.82 8.27 -24.13
CA ARG A 211 4.07 7.19 -25.12
C ARG A 211 4.72 7.66 -26.42
N MET A 212 4.71 8.95 -26.72
CA MET A 212 5.44 9.50 -27.87
C MET A 212 6.91 9.79 -27.55
N LEU A 213 7.27 9.86 -26.26
CA LEU A 213 8.62 10.18 -25.79
C LEU A 213 9.44 8.94 -25.43
N SER A 214 8.79 7.81 -25.17
CA SER A 214 9.35 6.48 -24.89
C SER A 214 9.74 5.74 -26.18
#